data_AF-A0A6N8EZ38-F1
#
_entry.id   AF-A0A6N8EZ38-F1
#
_cell.length_a   1.000
_cell.length_b   1.000
_cell.length_c   1.000
_cell.angle_alpha   90.00
_cell.angle_beta   90.00
_cell.angle_gamma   90.00
#
_symmetry.space_group_name_H-M   'P 1'
#
loop_
_entity.id
_entity.type
_entity.pdbx_description
1 polymer ?
#
loop_
_entity_poly.entity_id
_entity_poly.type
_entity_poly.pdbx_seq_one_letter_code
_entity_poly.pdbx_strand_id
1 'polypeptide(L)' 'MKLVSGYPDGTFKPNDAITRAEMASLIARALKQSDEAGATTGFADDKDIPKWAKGAIEAEVQGKRS' A
#
# COMPACT_ATOMS: atom_id res chain seq x y z
N MET A 1 6.15 16.18 3.66
CA MET A 1 5.33 15.09 3.07
C MET A 1 6.28 14.04 2.54
N LYS A 2 6.32 12.82 3.10
CA LYS A 2 7.21 11.75 2.65
C LYS A 2 6.37 10.65 1.99
N LEU A 3 6.39 10.59 0.66
CA LEU A 3 5.57 9.62 -0.11
C LEU A 3 6.25 8.26 -0.25
N VAL A 4 7.59 8.24 -0.20
CA VAL A 4 8.39 7.02 -0.30
C VAL A 4 9.39 6.98 0.86
N SER A 5 9.42 5.85 1.57
CA SER A 5 10.27 5.67 2.75
C SER A 5 11.53 4.82 2.50
N GLY A 6 11.76 4.35 1.27
CA GLY A 6 12.80 3.37 0.98
C GLY A 6 12.51 2.02 1.62
N TYR A 7 13.41 1.07 1.41
CA TYR A 7 13.33 -0.25 2.01
C TYR A 7 13.99 -0.26 3.41
N PRO A 8 13.67 -1.24 4.28
CA PRO A 8 14.28 -1.36 5.60
C PRO A 8 15.81 -1.51 5.59
N ASP A 9 16.38 -1.94 4.46
CA ASP A 9 17.83 -2.06 4.24
C ASP A 9 18.51 -0.72 3.88
N GLY A 10 17.74 0.39 3.88
CA GLY A 10 18.23 1.72 3.56
C GLY A 10 18.35 2.00 2.06
N THR A 11 18.00 1.05 1.20
CA THR A 11 18.02 1.26 -0.25
C THR A 11 16.75 1.95 -0.73
N PHE A 12 16.90 2.71 -1.80
CA PHE A 12 15.79 3.20 -2.61
C PHE A 12 16.07 2.74 -4.04
N LYS A 13 15.13 2.02 -4.64
CA LYS A 13 15.30 1.38 -5.95
C LYS A 13 14.41 2.06 -7.00
N PRO A 14 14.76 3.28 -7.45
CA PRO A 14 13.90 4.07 -8.34
C PRO A 14 13.72 3.48 -9.74
N ASN A 15 14.63 2.58 -10.16
CA ASN A 15 14.59 1.95 -11.48
C ASN A 15 13.92 0.57 -11.47
N ASP A 16 13.55 0.06 -10.30
CA ASP A 16 12.85 -1.21 -10.18
C ASP A 16 11.36 -1.01 -10.50
N ALA A 17 10.73 -2.03 -11.07
CA ALA A 17 9.29 -2.02 -11.27
C ALA A 17 8.58 -1.96 -9.92
N ILE A 18 7.70 -0.97 -9.75
CA ILE A 18 6.88 -0.84 -8.55
C ILE A 18 5.87 -2.00 -8.47
N THR A 19 5.75 -2.60 -7.30
CA THR A 19 4.73 -3.63 -7.04
C THR A 19 3.35 -2.99 -6.84
N ARG A 20 2.28 -3.77 -7.01
CA ARG A 20 0.91 -3.31 -6.73
C ARG A 20 0.73 -2.83 -5.28
N ALA A 21 1.37 -3.49 -4.32
CA ALA A 21 1.32 -3.14 -2.90
C ALA A 21 2.00 -1.78 -2.61
N GLU A 22 3.15 -1.52 -3.24
CA GLU A 22 3.85 -0.25 -3.14
C GLU A 22 3.05 0.88 -3.80
N MET A 23 2.46 0.62 -4.97
CA MET A 23 1.61 1.58 -5.66
C MET A 23 0.38 1.95 -4.82
N ALA A 24 -0.31 0.96 -4.23
CA ALA A 24 -1.48 1.22 -3.40
C ALA A 24 -1.12 2.07 -2.16
N SER A 25 0.02 1.75 -1.54
CA SER A 25 0.52 2.53 -0.40
C SER A 25 0.91 3.96 -0.78
N LEU A 26 1.41 4.17 -2.00
CA LEU A 26 1.73 5.50 -2.53
C LEU A 26 0.45 6.32 -2.72
N ILE A 27 -0.57 5.73 -3.34
CA ILE A 27 -1.85 6.40 -3.62
C ILE A 27 -2.59 6.71 -2.32
N ALA A 28 -2.70 5.77 -1.38
CA ALA A 28 -3.33 6.00 -0.08
C ALA A 28 -2.69 7.20 0.66
N ARG A 29 -1.35 7.30 0.66
CA ARG A 29 -0.62 8.44 1.24
C ARG A 29 -0.84 9.73 0.47
N ALA A 30 -0.86 9.68 -0.86
CA ALA A 30 -1.13 10.85 -1.70
C ALA A 30 -2.53 11.42 -1.46
N LEU A 31 -3.50 10.54 -1.24
CA LEU A 31 -4.89 10.87 -0.92
C LEU A 31 -5.12 11.14 0.58
N LYS A 32 -4.10 10.98 1.43
CA LYS A 32 -4.19 11.08 2.90
C LYS A 32 -5.27 10.19 3.50
N GLN A 33 -5.46 9.00 2.94
CA GLN A 33 -6.36 7.99 3.48
C GLN A 33 -5.71 7.30 4.69
N SER A 34 -6.51 6.85 5.64
CA SER A 34 -6.03 6.03 6.76
C SER A 34 -5.63 4.65 6.24
N ASP A 35 -4.35 4.29 6.37
CA ASP A 35 -3.78 3.00 5.98
C ASP A 35 -3.48 2.12 7.22
N GLU A 36 -4.53 1.61 7.86
CA GLU A 36 -4.42 0.77 9.06
C GLU A 36 -3.71 -0.57 8.77
N ALA A 37 -2.60 -0.81 9.47
CA ALA A 37 -1.78 -2.00 9.26
C ALA A 37 -2.52 -3.27 9.73
N GLY A 38 -2.84 -4.18 8.80
CA GLY A 38 -3.53 -5.43 9.10
C GLY A 38 -5.02 -5.46 8.82
N ALA A 39 -5.55 -4.51 8.04
CA ALA A 39 -6.87 -4.64 7.44
C ALA A 39 -7.00 -5.94 6.61
N THR A 40 -8.21 -6.46 6.47
CA THR A 40 -8.52 -7.57 5.55
C THR A 40 -9.01 -6.99 4.23
N THR A 41 -8.32 -7.28 3.13
CA THR A 41 -8.62 -6.66 1.83
C THR A 41 -9.83 -7.26 1.11
N GLY A 42 -10.24 -8.47 1.52
CA GLY A 42 -11.32 -9.23 0.88
C GLY A 42 -10.92 -9.91 -0.44
N PHE A 43 -9.64 -9.82 -0.86
CA PHE A 43 -9.14 -10.54 -2.02
C PHE A 43 -8.78 -12.00 -1.69
N ALA A 44 -8.85 -12.89 -2.68
CA ALA A 44 -8.57 -14.32 -2.51
C ALA A 44 -7.08 -14.60 -2.18
N ASP A 45 -6.20 -13.70 -2.59
CA ASP A 45 -4.75 -13.70 -2.37
C ASP A 45 -4.34 -12.86 -1.14
N ASP A 46 -5.27 -12.52 -0.23
CA ASP A 46 -4.99 -11.69 0.95
C ASP A 46 -3.82 -12.22 1.81
N LYS A 47 -3.60 -13.53 1.82
CA LYS A 47 -2.46 -14.17 2.51
C LYS A 47 -1.09 -13.81 1.92
N ASP A 48 -1.05 -13.46 0.63
CA ASP A 48 0.19 -13.13 -0.10
C ASP A 48 0.47 -11.61 -0.07
N ILE A 49 -0.49 -10.81 0.41
CA ILE A 49 -0.35 -9.36 0.54
C ILE A 49 0.42 -9.04 1.83
N PRO A 50 1.52 -8.26 1.76
CA PRO A 50 2.25 -7.83 2.93
C PRO A 50 1.35 -7.04 3.89
N LYS A 51 1.43 -7.33 5.20
CA LYS A 51 0.55 -6.72 6.23
C LYS A 51 0.55 -5.19 6.20
N TRP A 52 1.70 -4.57 5.89
CA TRP A 52 1.86 -3.12 5.80
C TRP A 52 1.12 -2.49 4.61
N ALA A 53 0.81 -3.25 3.56
CA ALA A 53 0.11 -2.75 2.38
C ALA A 53 -1.41 -2.97 2.47
N LYS A 54 -1.87 -3.85 3.35
CA LYS A 54 -3.28 -4.24 3.40
C LYS A 54 -4.22 -3.08 3.70
N GLY A 55 -3.85 -2.20 4.64
CA GLY A 55 -4.65 -1.00 4.95
C GLY A 55 -4.79 -0.06 3.76
N ALA A 56 -3.70 0.19 3.05
CA ALA A 56 -3.72 1.03 1.85
C ALA A 56 -4.60 0.43 0.74
N ILE A 57 -4.46 -0.87 0.49
CA ILE A 57 -5.25 -1.59 -0.51
C ILE A 57 -6.74 -1.57 -0.14
N GLU A 58 -7.06 -1.78 1.13
CA GLU A 58 -8.44 -1.76 1.62
C GLU A 58 -9.08 -0.37 1.51
N ALA A 59 -8.33 0.69 1.85
CA ALA A 59 -8.78 2.08 1.70
C ALA A 59 -9.09 2.44 0.24
N GLU A 60 -8.33 1.93 -0.72
CA GLU A 60 -8.61 2.13 -2.16
C GLU A 60 -9.89 1.40 -2.60
N VAL A 61 -10.09 0.17 -2.14
CA VAL A 61 -11.27 -0.64 -2.46
C VAL A 61 -12.54 0.02 -1.91
N GLN A 62 -12.48 0.55 -0.68
CA GLN A 62 -13.59 1.28 -0.08
C GLN A 62 -13.85 2.62 -0.78
N GLY A 63 -12.80 3.37 -1.13
CA GLY A 63 -12.92 4.65 -1.84
C GLY A 63 -13.54 4.53 -3.23
N LYS A 64 -13.42 3.37 -3.90
CA LYS A 64 -14.03 3.10 -5.21
C LYS A 64 -15.50 2.64 -5.13
N ARG A 65 -16.02 2.38 -3.92
CA ARG A 65 -17.41 1.96 -3.66
C ARG A 65 -18.35 3.13 -3.35
N SER A 66 -17.83 4.35 -3.24
CA SER A 66 -18.58 5.61 -3.14
C SER A 66 -18.73 6.28 -4.50
#